data_AF-A0A1E1WJT3-F1
#
_entry.id   AF-A0A1E1WJT3-F1
#
_cell.length_a   1.000
_cell.length_b   1.000
_cell.length_c   1.000
_cell.angle_alpha   90.00
_cell.angle_beta   90.00
_cell.angle_gamma   90.00
#
_symmetry.space_group_name_H-M   'P 1'
#
loop_
_entity.id
_entity.type
_entity.pdbx_description
1 polymer ?
#
loop_
_entity_poly.entity_id
_entity_poly.type
_entity_poly.pdbx_seq_one_letter_code
_entity_poly.pdbx_strand_id
1 'polypeptide(L)'
;MKILHDCLVICNFGSFCLEMTIFFCVPGTGYAQALGCGYILSYYVSIVALCLYYLAMSFQAELPWGVCAEEWDNCVPSVVTAEDMDINENSTSSAELYFVKTVLQQRDGVEGGLGK
;
A
#
# COMPACT_ATOMS: atom_id res chain seq x y z
N MET A 1 -10.09 23.99 10.56
CA MET A 1 -9.72 24.03 11.99
C MET A 1 -9.57 22.63 12.64
N LYS A 2 -9.73 21.52 11.91
CA LYS A 2 -9.43 20.16 12.43
C LYS A 2 -7.98 19.74 12.14
N ILE A 3 -7.47 20.05 10.93
CA ILE A 3 -6.05 19.90 10.54
C ILE A 3 -5.06 20.55 11.54
N LEU A 4 -5.40 21.69 12.14
CA LEU A 4 -4.51 22.38 13.11
C LEU A 4 -4.44 21.64 14.46
N HIS A 5 -5.52 20.98 14.85
CA HIS A 5 -5.60 20.20 16.08
C HIS A 5 -4.85 18.85 15.91
N ASP A 6 -4.95 18.24 14.72
CA ASP A 6 -4.25 16.99 14.41
C ASP A 6 -2.72 17.17 14.33
N CYS A 7 -2.23 18.30 13.82
CA CYS A 7 -0.80 18.64 13.85
C CYS A 7 -0.25 18.84 15.28
N LEU A 8 -1.05 19.41 16.19
CA LEU A 8 -0.64 19.64 17.58
C LEU A 8 -0.51 18.32 18.35
N VAL A 9 -1.39 17.35 18.08
CA VAL A 9 -1.38 16.02 18.70
C VAL A 9 -0.20 15.18 18.21
N ILE A 10 0.17 15.26 16.93
CA ILE A 10 1.33 14.55 16.38
C ILE A 10 2.64 15.06 16.99
N CYS A 11 2.72 16.35 17.36
CA CYS A 11 3.92 16.92 17.99
C CYS A 11 4.10 16.50 19.47
N ASN A 12 3.05 16.02 20.14
CA ASN A 12 3.07 15.74 21.57
C ASN A 12 3.45 14.28 21.92
N PHE A 13 3.47 13.35 20.96
CA PHE A 13 3.49 11.91 21.28
C PHE A 13 4.83 11.15 21.18
N GLY A 14 5.98 11.83 21.17
CA GLY A 14 7.24 11.14 21.51
C GLY A 14 8.48 11.65 20.80
N SER A 15 9.42 12.15 21.60
CA SER A 15 10.86 12.35 21.30
C SER A 15 11.31 13.21 20.11
N PHE A 16 10.49 13.53 19.12
CA PHE A 16 10.92 14.36 17.97
C PHE A 16 10.84 15.88 18.23
N CYS A 17 10.22 16.29 19.35
CA CYS A 17 9.94 17.69 19.67
C CYS A 17 11.16 18.47 20.23
N LEU A 18 12.19 17.78 20.75
CA LEU A 18 13.34 18.45 21.37
C LEU A 18 14.31 19.06 20.34
N GLU A 19 14.51 18.42 19.18
CA GLU A 19 15.32 18.99 18.09
C GLU A 19 14.55 20.04 17.26
N MET A 20 13.21 19.94 17.22
CA MET A 20 12.34 20.82 16.41
C MET A 20 12.08 22.21 17.01
N THR A 21 12.35 22.44 18.30
CA THR A 21 12.20 23.77 18.92
C THR A 21 13.24 24.76 18.38
N ILE A 22 14.42 24.27 17.98
CA ILE A 22 15.49 25.10 17.39
C ILE A 22 15.08 25.60 15.99
N PHE A 23 14.32 24.79 15.24
CA PHE A 23 13.89 25.05 13.87
C PHE A 23 12.70 26.03 13.78
N PHE A 24 11.83 26.06 14.80
CA PHE A 24 10.67 26.96 14.83
C PHE A 24 11.03 28.45 15.04
N CYS A 25 12.30 28.75 15.34
CA CYS A 25 12.83 30.12 15.43
C CYS A 25 13.11 30.74 14.05
N VAL A 26 13.24 29.92 13.00
CA VAL A 26 13.53 30.41 11.64
C VAL A 26 12.22 30.57 10.86
N PRO A 27 11.89 31.76 10.32
CA PRO A 27 10.67 31.93 9.52
C PRO A 27 10.73 31.07 8.24
N GLY A 28 9.72 30.20 8.03
CA GLY A 28 9.56 29.36 6.83
C GLY A 28 9.59 27.84 7.08
N THR A 29 10.02 27.42 8.26
CA THR A 29 10.24 26.02 8.62
C THR A 29 8.96 25.24 8.93
N GLY A 30 7.94 25.92 9.44
CA GLY A 30 6.63 25.31 9.72
C GLY A 30 5.91 24.80 8.47
N TYR A 31 6.11 25.44 7.31
CA TYR A 31 5.52 24.98 6.06
C TYR A 31 6.19 23.71 5.54
N ALA A 32 7.53 23.65 5.61
CA ALA A 32 8.29 22.45 5.24
C ALA A 32 7.92 21.25 6.12
N GLN A 33 7.77 21.47 7.43
CA GLN A 33 7.35 20.42 8.37
C GLN A 33 5.94 19.92 8.07
N ALA A 34 4.98 20.83 7.81
CA ALA A 34 3.61 20.45 7.50
C ALA A 34 3.52 19.64 6.19
N LEU A 35 4.29 20.02 5.16
CA LEU A 35 4.36 19.28 3.90
C LEU A 35 5.00 17.89 4.08
N GLY A 36 6.09 17.79 4.83
CA GLY A 36 6.74 16.51 5.12
C GLY A 36 5.84 15.54 5.88
N CYS A 37 5.19 16.01 6.94
CA CYS A 37 4.21 15.21 7.69
C CYS A 37 3.02 14.82 6.81
N GLY A 38 2.51 15.73 5.97
CA GLY A 38 1.41 15.43 5.03
C GLY A 38 1.76 14.32 4.05
N TYR A 39 2.97 14.34 3.50
CA TYR A 39 3.45 13.30 2.58
C TYR A 39 3.48 11.93 3.27
N ILE A 40 4.10 11.86 4.45
CA ILE A 40 4.19 10.62 5.23
C ILE A 40 2.78 10.11 5.59
N LEU A 41 1.91 10.97 6.11
CA LEU A 41 0.54 10.59 6.47
C LEU A 41 -0.23 10.01 5.29
N SER A 42 -0.14 10.62 4.10
CA SER A 42 -0.84 10.12 2.91
C SER A 42 -0.39 8.70 2.52
N TYR A 43 0.92 8.42 2.63
CA TYR A 43 1.49 7.10 2.38
C TYR A 43 1.06 6.06 3.43
N TYR A 44 1.05 6.42 4.72
CA TYR A 44 0.62 5.48 5.75
C TYR A 44 -0.88 5.19 5.70
N VAL A 45 -1.71 6.18 5.38
CA VAL A 45 -3.17 5.99 5.26
C VAL A 45 -3.51 5.01 4.14
N SER A 46 -2.80 5.03 3.00
CA SER A 46 -3.03 4.07 1.92
C SER A 46 -2.65 2.64 2.32
N ILE A 47 -1.53 2.45 3.04
CA ILE A 47 -1.13 1.13 3.55
C ILE A 47 -2.15 0.59 4.55
N VAL A 48 -2.58 1.41 5.51
CA VAL A 48 -3.56 0.97 6.51
C VAL A 48 -4.90 0.61 5.84
N ALA A 49 -5.31 1.35 4.82
CA ALA A 49 -6.51 1.01 4.04
C ALA A 49 -6.39 -0.36 3.37
N LEU A 50 -5.24 -0.67 2.76
CA LEU A 50 -4.97 -2.00 2.21
C LEU A 50 -5.02 -3.08 3.31
N CYS A 51 -4.37 -2.87 4.45
CA CYS A 51 -4.41 -3.83 5.56
C CYS A 51 -5.83 -4.13 6.04
N LEU A 52 -6.68 -3.10 6.18
CA LEU A 52 -8.08 -3.27 6.58
C LEU A 52 -8.90 -4.00 5.51
N TYR A 53 -8.65 -3.75 4.24
CA TYR A 53 -9.29 -4.47 3.13
C TYR A 53 -8.96 -5.97 3.16
N TYR A 54 -7.68 -6.33 3.25
CA TYR A 54 -7.26 -7.73 3.34
C TYR A 54 -7.76 -8.40 4.63
N LEU A 55 -7.80 -7.66 5.75
CA LEU A 55 -8.35 -8.18 7.01
C LEU A 55 -9.85 -8.47 6.88
N ALA A 56 -10.63 -7.58 6.27
CA ALA A 56 -12.06 -7.78 6.05
C ALA A 56 -12.32 -8.98 5.11
N MET A 57 -11.54 -9.10 4.04
CA MET A 57 -11.65 -10.17 3.06
C MET A 57 -11.20 -11.54 3.62
N SER A 58 -10.40 -11.57 4.69
CA SER A 58 -10.00 -12.83 5.35
C SER A 58 -11.15 -13.53 6.10
N PHE A 59 -12.27 -12.84 6.36
CA PHE A 59 -13.47 -13.46 6.94
C PHE A 59 -14.34 -14.19 5.91
N GLN A 60 -14.00 -14.12 4.62
CA GLN A 60 -14.71 -14.85 3.56
C GLN A 60 -14.25 -16.31 3.50
N ALA A 61 -15.16 -17.22 3.14
CA ALA A 61 -14.87 -18.66 3.08
C ALA A 61 -13.89 -19.03 1.95
N GLU A 62 -13.86 -18.24 0.87
CA GLU A 62 -12.95 -18.42 -0.26
C GLU A 62 -12.18 -17.12 -0.51
N LEU A 63 -10.85 -17.19 -0.41
CA LEU A 63 -9.96 -16.04 -0.54
C LEU A 63 -9.56 -15.85 -2.01
N PRO A 64 -9.86 -14.69 -2.62
CA PRO A 64 -9.60 -14.48 -4.05
C PRO A 64 -8.12 -14.39 -4.42
N TRP A 65 -7.23 -14.17 -3.44
CA TRP A 65 -5.77 -14.18 -3.63
C TRP A 65 -5.13 -15.56 -3.38
N GLY A 66 -5.92 -16.56 -3.00
CA GLY A 66 -5.49 -17.95 -2.82
C GLY A 66 -5.80 -18.86 -4.01
N VAL A 67 -6.64 -18.40 -4.94
CA VAL A 67 -7.06 -19.09 -6.16
C VAL A 67 -6.49 -18.38 -7.39
N CYS A 68 -6.22 -19.13 -8.45
CA CYS A 68 -5.83 -18.57 -9.73
C CYS A 68 -7.07 -18.23 -10.56
N ALA A 69 -7.14 -16.99 -11.07
CA ALA A 69 -8.14 -16.63 -12.06
C ALA A 69 -7.75 -17.19 -13.44
N GLU A 70 -8.74 -17.55 -14.27
CA GLU A 70 -8.52 -18.13 -15.61
C GLU A 70 -7.75 -17.20 -16.56
N GLU A 71 -7.70 -15.90 -16.28
CA GLU A 71 -6.95 -14.90 -17.06
C GLU A 71 -5.48 -14.75 -16.65
N TRP A 72 -5.01 -15.44 -15.61
CA TRP A 72 -3.62 -15.34 -15.16
C TRP A 72 -2.79 -16.54 -15.61
N ASP A 73 -1.95 -16.32 -16.61
CA ASP A 73 -0.95 -17.30 -17.05
C ASP A 73 0.14 -17.49 -15.98
N ASN A 74 0.61 -18.73 -15.79
CA ASN A 74 1.71 -19.08 -14.87
C ASN A 74 1.46 -18.77 -13.37
N CYS A 75 0.21 -18.98 -12.94
CA CYS A 75 -0.23 -18.77 -11.56
C CYS A 75 -0.14 -20.07 -10.73
N VAL A 76 0.45 -19.99 -9.53
CA VAL A 76 0.53 -21.13 -8.60
C VAL A 76 -0.45 -20.94 -7.44
N PRO A 77 -1.49 -21.80 -7.31
CA PRO A 77 -2.50 -21.70 -6.27
C PRO A 77 -1.91 -22.00 -4.87
N SER A 78 -2.49 -21.37 -3.85
CA SER A 78 -2.08 -21.61 -2.44
C SER A 78 -2.54 -22.97 -1.93
N VAL A 79 -3.62 -23.52 -2.51
CA VAL A 79 -4.10 -24.88 -2.27
C VAL A 79 -3.65 -25.74 -3.45
N VAL A 80 -2.54 -26.46 -3.27
CA VAL A 80 -2.00 -27.34 -4.31
C VAL A 80 -2.87 -28.60 -4.39
N THR A 81 -3.81 -28.63 -5.33
CA THR A 81 -4.42 -29.89 -5.77
C THR A 81 -3.42 -30.63 -6.66
N ALA A 82 -3.33 -31.95 -6.52
CA ALA A 82 -2.28 -32.79 -7.11
C ALA A 82 -2.17 -32.77 -8.66
N GLU A 83 -3.03 -32.01 -9.33
CA GLU A 83 -3.10 -31.84 -10.79
C GLU A 83 -2.28 -30.64 -11.31
N ASP A 84 -1.79 -29.77 -10.43
CA ASP A 84 -1.20 -28.45 -10.80
C ASP A 84 0.34 -28.36 -10.61
N MET A 85 1.03 -29.49 -10.45
CA MET A 85 2.50 -29.50 -10.23
C MET A 85 3.32 -29.49 -11.52
N ASP A 86 3.04 -28.56 -12.44
CA ASP A 86 4.02 -28.14 -13.47
C ASP A 86 4.59 -26.78 -13.08
N ILE A 87 5.40 -26.77 -12.02
CA ILE A 87 6.12 -25.57 -11.58
C ILE A 87 7.21 -25.28 -12.60
N ASN A 88 6.87 -24.51 -13.64
CA ASN A 88 7.83 -23.91 -14.54
C ASN A 88 8.67 -22.85 -13.79
N GLU A 89 9.92 -22.64 -14.20
CA GLU A 89 10.85 -21.70 -13.55
C GLU A 89 10.37 -20.23 -13.54
N ASN A 90 9.34 -19.90 -14.34
CA ASN A 90 8.75 -18.57 -14.45
C ASN A 90 7.36 -18.47 -13.79
N SER A 91 7.11 -19.28 -12.76
CA SER A 91 5.84 -19.29 -12.04
C SER A 91 5.78 -18.25 -10.94
N THR A 92 4.63 -17.57 -10.86
CA THR A 92 4.37 -16.53 -9.86
C THR A 92 3.21 -16.95 -8.97
N SER A 93 3.26 -16.57 -7.69
CA SER A 93 2.21 -16.96 -6.75
C SER A 93 0.91 -16.21 -7.03
N SER A 94 -0.24 -16.84 -6.77
CA SER A 94 -1.56 -16.19 -6.96
C SER A 94 -1.69 -14.88 -6.21
N ALA A 95 -1.07 -14.77 -5.02
CA ALA A 95 -1.15 -13.58 -4.19
C ALA A 95 -0.40 -12.39 -4.81
N GLU A 96 0.76 -12.63 -5.41
CA GLU A 96 1.55 -11.59 -6.09
C GLU A 96 0.80 -11.09 -7.33
N LEU A 97 0.27 -12.01 -8.15
CA LEU A 97 -0.53 -11.66 -9.33
C LEU A 97 -1.79 -10.88 -8.97
N TYR A 98 -2.51 -11.31 -7.92
CA TYR A 98 -3.69 -10.59 -7.42
C TYR A 98 -3.34 -9.17 -6.97
N PHE A 99 -2.21 -8.99 -6.27
CA PHE A 99 -1.77 -7.66 -5.87
C PHE A 99 -1.41 -6.77 -7.06
N VAL A 100 -0.64 -7.27 -8.02
CA VAL A 100 -0.19 -6.49 -9.19
C VAL A 100 -1.33 -6.16 -10.15
N LYS A 101 -2.17 -7.14 -10.49
CA LYS A 101 -3.22 -6.99 -11.51
C LYS A 101 -4.52 -6.41 -10.96
N THR A 102 -4.94 -6.83 -9.77
CA THR A 102 -6.24 -6.44 -9.21
C THR A 102 -6.14 -5.22 -8.32
N VAL A 103 -5.15 -5.17 -7.41
CA VAL A 103 -5.04 -4.08 -6.42
C VAL A 103 -4.30 -2.87 -6.99
N LEU A 104 -3.11 -3.09 -7.56
CA LEU A 104 -2.31 -2.02 -8.16
C LEU A 104 -2.75 -1.64 -9.57
N GLN A 105 -3.46 -2.56 -10.27
CA GLN A 105 -3.87 -2.39 -11.66
C GLN A 105 -2.71 -2.02 -12.60
N GLN A 106 -1.54 -2.63 -12.36
CA GLN A 106 -0.34 -2.37 -13.12
C GLN A 106 -0.48 -2.91 -14.55
N ARG A 107 -0.29 -2.05 -15.55
CA ARG A 107 -0.26 -2.43 -16.97
C ARG A 107 1.17 -2.83 -17.37
N ASP A 108 1.31 -3.84 -18.23
CA ASP A 108 2.60 -4.36 -18.68
C ASP A 108 3.36 -3.43 -19.66
N GLY A 109 2.80 -2.28 -20.04
CA GLY A 109 3.46 -1.34 -20.94
C GLY A 109 2.87 0.07 -20.91
N VAL A 110 3.71 1.06 -21.21
CA VAL A 110 3.35 2.49 -21.39
C VAL A 110 3.00 2.83 -22.84
N GLU A 111 2.68 1.81 -23.64
CA GLU A 111 2.34 1.95 -25.07
C GLU A 111 0.98 2.62 -25.34
N GLY A 112 0.19 2.87 -24.29
CA GLY A 112 -1.08 3.60 -24.36
C GLY A 112 -0.99 5.12 -24.15
N GLY A 113 0.19 5.68 -23.85
CA GLY A 113 0.37 7.11 -23.59
C GLY A 113 -0.28 7.59 -22.28
N LEU A 114 0.41 8.48 -21.57
CA LEU A 114 -0.12 9.19 -20.39
C LEU A 114 -1.00 10.36 -20.87
N GLY A 115 -2.17 10.05 -21.42
CA GLY A 115 -3.11 11.09 -21.85
C GLY A 115 -4.28 10.53 -22.65
N LYS A 116 -5.43 10.39 -22.00
CA LYS A 116 -6.72 10.67 -22.62
C LYS A 116 -7.18 12.02 -22.06
#